data_AF-A0A947JSA7-F1
#
_entry.id   AF-A0A947JSA7-F1
#
_cell.length_a   1.000
_cell.length_b   1.000
_cell.length_c   1.000
_cell.angle_alpha   90.00
_cell.angle_beta   90.00
_cell.angle_gamma   90.00
#
_symmetry.space_group_name_H-M   'P 1'
#
loop_
_entity.id
_entity.type
_entity.pdbx_description
1 polymer ?
#
loop_
_entity_poly.entity_id
_entity_poly.type
_entity_poly.pdbx_seq_one_letter_code
_entity_poly.pdbx_strand_id
1 'polypeptide(L)'
;MAVAQQHKGNDSTKGLIAVFTGNGKGKTTAALGLAFRALGHNHRVSVIQFIKGSWKYGELDAARIFKPLLDFHVMGRGFTWKSDDLEKDKAAAREAWEFAVHTIRENRHELVILDELTYLSHYKIIEEEEILAVLRDKPPAMHIAITGRYASEALINLADLVTEMREIKHPYQKGVKAQRGMEF
;
A
#
# COMPACT_ATOMS: atom_id res chain seq x y z
N MET A 1 39.77 14.85 24.85
CA MET A 1 38.90 14.69 23.67
C MET A 1 37.50 14.37 24.18
N ALA A 2 36.51 15.15 23.75
CA ALA A 2 35.17 15.13 24.30
C ALA A 2 34.48 13.79 24.06
N VAL A 3 33.92 13.22 25.13
CA VAL A 3 32.96 12.12 25.09
C VAL A 3 31.74 12.68 24.37
N ALA A 4 31.46 12.17 23.17
CA ALA A 4 30.21 12.45 22.48
C ALA A 4 29.08 11.92 23.37
N GLN A 5 28.36 12.85 24.02
CA GLN A 5 27.12 12.55 24.70
C GLN A 5 26.17 11.96 23.67
N GLN A 6 25.83 10.69 23.82
CA GLN A 6 24.70 10.08 23.12
C GLN A 6 23.46 10.92 23.45
N HIS A 7 22.94 11.64 22.45
CA HIS A 7 21.58 12.13 22.50
C HIS A 7 20.66 10.91 22.59
N LYS A 8 20.21 10.58 23.80
CA LYS A 8 18.97 9.84 24.00
C LYS A 8 17.83 10.77 23.56
N GLY A 9 17.57 10.78 22.25
CA GLY A 9 16.44 11.49 21.67
C GLY A 9 15.15 10.91 22.23
N ASN A 10 14.40 11.73 22.95
CA ASN A 10 13.04 11.46 23.39
C ASN A 10 12.06 11.73 22.23
N ASP A 11 12.22 11.02 21.11
CA ASP A 11 11.36 11.19 19.93
C ASP A 11 10.82 9.83 19.50
N SER A 12 9.73 9.38 20.12
CA SER A 12 8.87 8.39 19.49
C SER A 12 8.18 9.07 18.30
N THR A 13 8.84 9.12 17.15
CA THR A 13 8.28 9.69 15.94
C THR A 13 6.99 8.95 15.59
N LYS A 14 5.87 9.68 15.60
CA LYS A 14 4.55 9.16 15.21
C LYS A 14 4.63 8.62 13.78
N GLY A 15 4.31 7.35 13.61
CA GLY A 15 4.09 6.72 12.31
C GLY A 15 2.82 7.28 11.66
N LEU A 16 2.91 7.58 10.38
CA LEU A 16 1.89 8.32 9.61
C LEU A 16 1.08 7.40 8.70
N ILE A 17 -0.18 7.75 8.47
CA ILE A 17 -1.04 7.14 7.45
C ILE A 17 -1.10 8.07 6.23
N ALA A 18 -0.62 7.60 5.09
CA ALA A 18 -0.66 8.29 3.82
C ALA A 18 -1.66 7.60 2.87
N VAL A 19 -2.55 8.37 2.23
CA VAL A 19 -3.52 7.88 1.24
C VAL A 19 -3.23 8.52 -0.12
N PHE A 20 -2.94 7.68 -1.11
CA PHE A 20 -2.81 8.08 -2.51
C PHE A 20 -4.05 7.64 -3.28
N THR A 21 -4.95 8.60 -3.56
CA THR A 21 -6.25 8.36 -4.20
C THR A 21 -6.37 9.09 -5.54
N GLY A 22 -7.56 9.09 -6.13
CA GLY A 22 -7.87 9.80 -7.38
C GLY A 22 -7.76 8.94 -8.64
N ASN A 23 -8.26 9.47 -9.75
CA ASN A 23 -8.39 8.74 -11.01
C ASN A 23 -7.11 8.69 -11.85
N GLY A 24 -6.15 9.57 -11.58
CA GLY A 24 -4.88 9.67 -12.29
C GLY A 24 -3.92 8.52 -11.99
N LYS A 25 -3.01 8.29 -12.94
CA LYS A 25 -1.86 7.39 -12.77
C LYS A 25 -0.89 7.97 -11.73
N GLY A 26 -0.38 7.08 -10.88
CA GLY A 26 0.78 7.37 -10.03
C GLY A 26 0.64 6.96 -8.56
N LYS A 27 -0.56 6.52 -8.12
CA LYS A 27 -0.84 6.17 -6.72
C LYS A 27 0.11 5.09 -6.18
N THR A 28 0.12 3.92 -6.82
CA THR A 28 1.03 2.82 -6.49
C THR A 28 2.49 3.23 -6.61
N THR A 29 2.89 3.93 -7.69
CA THR A 29 4.29 4.35 -7.86
C THR A 29 4.74 5.36 -6.80
N ALA A 30 3.86 6.23 -6.31
CA ALA A 30 4.17 7.12 -5.20
C ALA A 30 4.38 6.35 -3.90
N ALA A 31 3.52 5.37 -3.59
CA ALA A 31 3.70 4.49 -2.44
C ALA A 31 5.02 3.70 -2.54
N LEU A 32 5.34 3.15 -3.71
CA LEU A 32 6.62 2.47 -3.96
C LEU A 32 7.83 3.42 -3.86
N GLY A 33 7.66 4.70 -4.20
CA GLY A 33 8.66 5.72 -3.95
C GLY A 33 8.96 5.91 -2.46
N LEU A 34 7.93 5.80 -1.60
CA LEU A 34 8.12 5.77 -0.14
C LEU A 34 8.86 4.50 0.30
N ALA A 35 8.54 3.34 -0.27
CA ALA A 35 9.28 2.11 -0.02
C ALA A 35 10.76 2.29 -0.35
N PHE A 36 11.09 2.82 -1.52
CA PHE A 36 12.48 3.05 -1.91
C PHE A 36 13.22 4.01 -0.95
N ARG A 37 12.54 5.07 -0.49
CA ARG A 37 13.08 5.97 0.54
C ARG A 37 13.34 5.24 1.86
N ALA A 38 12.37 4.46 2.35
CA ALA A 38 12.51 3.69 3.59
C ALA A 38 13.66 2.66 3.50
N LEU A 39 13.75 1.94 2.38
CA LEU A 39 14.83 0.99 2.11
C LEU A 39 16.21 1.68 2.11
N GLY A 40 16.32 2.91 1.58
CA GLY A 40 17.54 3.72 1.65
C GLY A 40 17.97 4.07 3.09
N HIS A 41 17.07 3.99 4.06
CA HIS A 41 17.33 4.15 5.49
C HIS A 41 17.42 2.80 6.23
N ASN A 42 17.55 1.69 5.50
CA ASN A 42 17.65 0.33 6.06
C ASN A 42 16.41 -0.08 6.89
N HIS A 43 15.25 0.51 6.59
CA HIS A 43 13.97 0.12 7.18
C HIS A 43 13.38 -1.09 6.45
N ARG A 44 12.68 -1.95 7.19
CA ARG A 44 11.90 -3.06 6.65
C ARG A 44 10.56 -2.55 6.11
N VAL A 45 10.22 -3.00 4.91
CA VAL A 45 9.02 -2.62 4.19
C VAL A 45 8.22 -3.86 3.81
N SER A 46 6.92 -3.83 4.02
CA SER A 46 5.99 -4.81 3.47
C SER A 46 5.06 -4.16 2.44
N VAL A 47 4.91 -4.78 1.27
CA VAL A 47 3.96 -4.37 0.25
C VAL A 47 2.94 -5.49 0.04
N ILE A 48 1.66 -5.16 0.18
CA ILE A 48 0.55 -6.10 0.05
C ILE A 48 -0.40 -5.57 -1.03
N GLN A 49 -0.58 -6.32 -2.12
CA GLN A 49 -1.45 -5.96 -3.22
C GLN A 49 -2.74 -6.79 -3.19
N PHE A 50 -3.90 -6.13 -3.11
CA PHE A 50 -5.20 -6.80 -2.92
C PHE A 50 -5.90 -7.23 -4.20
N ILE A 51 -5.63 -6.57 -5.34
CA ILE A 51 -6.37 -6.80 -6.58
C ILE A 51 -5.57 -7.59 -7.61
N LYS A 52 -4.28 -7.29 -7.77
CA LYS A 52 -3.52 -7.69 -8.97
C LYS A 52 -3.21 -9.19 -9.00
N GLY A 53 -3.39 -9.81 -10.17
CA GLY A 53 -3.09 -11.22 -10.44
C GLY A 53 -2.03 -11.39 -11.53
N SER A 54 -1.30 -12.52 -11.48
CA SER A 54 -0.42 -13.21 -12.45
C SER A 54 0.38 -12.47 -13.55
N TRP A 55 0.41 -11.14 -13.62
CA TRP A 55 1.29 -10.41 -14.54
C TRP A 55 2.71 -10.26 -13.97
N LYS A 56 3.73 -10.30 -14.82
CA LYS A 56 5.11 -10.07 -14.41
C LYS A 56 5.33 -8.56 -14.23
N TYR A 57 5.63 -8.13 -13.01
CA TYR A 57 5.86 -6.73 -12.65
C TYR A 57 7.32 -6.49 -12.34
N GLY A 58 7.87 -5.35 -12.76
CA GLY A 58 9.25 -4.95 -12.44
C GLY A 58 9.52 -4.87 -10.94
N GLU A 59 8.50 -4.53 -10.14
CA GLU A 59 8.60 -4.40 -8.69
C GLU A 59 8.88 -5.73 -7.98
N LEU A 60 8.34 -6.84 -8.48
CA LEU A 60 8.58 -8.16 -7.90
C LEU A 60 10.03 -8.61 -8.12
N ASP A 61 10.59 -8.30 -9.29
CA ASP A 61 12.00 -8.53 -9.58
C ASP A 61 12.88 -7.59 -8.73
N ALA A 62 12.48 -6.32 -8.55
CA ALA A 62 13.16 -5.39 -7.67
C ALA A 62 13.13 -5.85 -6.20
N ALA A 63 12.03 -6.43 -5.73
CA ALA A 63 11.93 -6.98 -4.38
C ALA A 63 12.99 -8.05 -4.07
N ARG A 64 13.42 -8.82 -5.09
CA ARG A 64 14.53 -9.78 -4.92
C ARG A 64 15.87 -9.10 -4.65
N ILE A 65 16.08 -7.91 -5.22
CA ILE A 65 17.30 -7.12 -5.02
C ILE A 65 17.36 -6.56 -3.60
N PHE A 66 16.22 -6.14 -3.05
CA PHE A 66 16.12 -5.52 -1.73
C PHE A 66 15.95 -6.51 -0.57
N LYS A 67 16.12 -7.82 -0.79
CA LYS A 67 16.12 -8.77 0.33
C LYS A 67 17.30 -8.52 1.28
N PRO A 68 17.10 -8.63 2.62
CA PRO A 68 15.89 -9.09 3.31
C PRO A 68 14.94 -7.97 3.75
N LEU A 69 15.11 -6.74 3.25
CA LEU A 69 14.39 -5.56 3.76
C LEU A 69 13.01 -5.35 3.14
N LEU A 70 12.77 -5.89 1.93
CA LEU A 70 11.48 -5.76 1.23
C LEU A 70 10.76 -7.10 1.15
N ASP A 71 9.63 -7.18 1.84
CA ASP A 71 8.63 -8.24 1.68
C ASP A 71 7.56 -7.76 0.68
N PHE A 72 7.31 -8.55 -0.37
CA PHE A 72 6.37 -8.18 -1.44
C PHE A 72 5.36 -9.30 -1.66
N HIS A 73 4.10 -9.03 -1.37
CA HIS A 73 3.00 -9.99 -1.34
C HIS A 73 1.95 -9.60 -2.39
N VAL A 74 1.77 -10.46 -3.39
CA VAL A 74 0.69 -10.35 -4.37
C VAL A 74 -0.44 -11.26 -3.90
N MET A 75 -1.47 -10.68 -3.28
CA MET A 75 -2.56 -11.40 -2.63
C MET A 75 -3.88 -11.00 -3.27
N GLY A 76 -4.15 -11.62 -4.41
CA GLY A 76 -5.35 -11.39 -5.19
C GLY A 76 -5.34 -12.28 -6.43
N ARG A 77 -6.53 -12.59 -6.96
CA ARG A 77 -6.65 -13.40 -8.18
C ARG A 77 -6.67 -12.57 -9.45
N GLY A 78 -6.46 -11.25 -9.36
CA GLY A 78 -6.85 -10.35 -10.43
C GLY A 78 -8.33 -10.05 -10.31
N PHE A 79 -8.78 -9.42 -9.22
CA PHE A 79 -10.18 -9.05 -9.08
C PHE A 79 -10.56 -8.16 -10.26
N THR A 80 -11.34 -8.71 -11.16
CA THR A 80 -11.98 -7.97 -12.21
C THR A 80 -13.47 -8.12 -12.00
N TRP A 81 -14.21 -7.04 -12.18
CA TRP A 81 -15.68 -7.02 -12.29
C TRP A 81 -16.24 -7.91 -13.42
N LYS A 82 -15.39 -8.67 -14.10
CA LYS A 82 -15.68 -9.69 -15.11
C LYS A 82 -15.35 -11.11 -14.64
N SER A 83 -15.06 -11.30 -13.35
CA SER A 83 -14.76 -12.62 -12.80
C SER A 83 -16.01 -13.49 -12.85
N ASP A 84 -15.83 -14.72 -13.31
CA ASP A 84 -16.90 -15.73 -13.39
C ASP A 84 -17.27 -16.27 -11.99
N ASP A 85 -16.51 -15.95 -10.94
CA ASP A 85 -16.69 -16.47 -9.57
C ASP A 85 -16.40 -15.41 -8.49
N LEU A 86 -17.38 -14.53 -8.29
CA LEU A 86 -17.31 -13.40 -7.34
C LEU A 86 -17.06 -13.84 -5.89
N GLU A 87 -17.58 -14.99 -5.49
CA GLU A 87 -17.43 -15.49 -4.11
C GLU A 87 -16.00 -15.95 -3.82
N LYS A 88 -15.32 -16.58 -4.79
CA LYS A 88 -13.89 -16.91 -4.64
C LYS A 88 -13.02 -15.66 -4.56
N ASP A 89 -13.36 -14.61 -5.29
CA ASP A 89 -12.59 -13.38 -5.24
C ASP A 89 -12.77 -12.64 -3.92
N LYS A 90 -13.98 -12.62 -3.35
CA LYS A 90 -14.22 -12.10 -2.00
C LYS A 90 -13.44 -12.88 -0.95
N ALA A 91 -13.41 -14.20 -1.04
CA ALA A 91 -12.65 -15.04 -0.12
C ALA A 91 -11.14 -14.75 -0.20
N ALA A 92 -10.58 -14.64 -1.40
CA ALA A 92 -9.17 -14.32 -1.59
C ALA A 92 -8.82 -12.90 -1.07
N ALA A 93 -9.70 -11.92 -1.29
CA ALA A 93 -9.52 -10.58 -0.77
C ALA A 93 -9.64 -10.52 0.77
N ARG A 94 -10.50 -11.36 1.36
CA ARG A 94 -10.60 -11.52 2.82
C ARG A 94 -9.31 -12.12 3.41
N GLU A 95 -8.77 -13.17 2.79
CA GLU A 95 -7.50 -13.76 3.19
C GLU A 95 -6.34 -12.75 3.09
N ALA A 96 -6.30 -11.98 1.99
CA ALA A 96 -5.32 -10.89 1.83
C ALA A 96 -5.44 -9.83 2.93
N TRP A 97 -6.67 -9.49 3.33
CA TRP A 97 -6.92 -8.56 4.42
C TRP A 97 -6.46 -9.11 5.76
N GLU A 98 -6.79 -10.36 6.08
CA GLU A 98 -6.33 -11.02 7.31
C GLU A 98 -4.81 -11.08 7.38
N PHE A 99 -4.14 -11.35 6.25
CA PHE A 99 -2.68 -11.29 6.15
C PHE A 99 -2.13 -9.88 6.41
N ALA A 100 -2.78 -8.83 5.89
CA ALA A 100 -2.38 -7.46 6.15
C ALA A 100 -2.55 -7.07 7.62
N VAL A 101 -3.66 -7.45 8.24
CA VAL A 101 -3.90 -7.25 9.68
C VAL A 101 -2.81 -7.93 10.51
N HIS A 102 -2.49 -9.18 10.16
CA HIS A 102 -1.40 -9.91 10.81
C HIS A 102 -0.06 -9.19 10.66
N THR A 103 0.31 -8.81 9.44
CA THR A 103 1.55 -8.08 9.13
C THR A 103 1.69 -6.78 9.94
N ILE A 104 0.60 -5.99 10.03
CA ILE A 104 0.58 -4.76 10.83
C ILE A 104 0.79 -5.07 12.33
N ARG A 105 0.12 -6.10 12.85
CA ARG A 105 0.19 -6.47 14.28
C ARG A 105 1.53 -7.07 14.68
N GLU A 106 2.22 -7.76 13.77
CA GLU A 106 3.55 -8.30 14.03
C GLU A 106 4.59 -7.19 14.29
N ASN A 107 4.34 -5.96 13.80
CA ASN A 107 5.19 -4.79 14.04
C ASN A 107 6.67 -5.01 13.67
N ARG A 108 6.94 -5.77 12.59
CA ARG A 108 8.30 -6.06 12.10
C ARG A 108 8.78 -5.07 11.03
N HIS A 109 7.88 -4.26 10.49
CA HIS A 109 8.13 -3.33 9.38
C HIS A 109 7.86 -1.90 9.84
N GLU A 110 8.75 -0.99 9.47
CA GLU A 110 8.56 0.45 9.70
C GLU A 110 7.60 1.06 8.67
N LEU A 111 7.40 0.43 7.50
CA LEU A 111 6.43 0.83 6.48
C LEU A 111 5.64 -0.38 5.96
N VAL A 112 4.32 -0.27 5.98
CA VAL A 112 3.40 -1.21 5.31
C VAL A 112 2.64 -0.49 4.20
N ILE A 113 2.66 -1.05 3.00
CA ILE A 113 1.91 -0.55 1.84
C ILE A 113 0.72 -1.46 1.57
N LEU A 114 -0.47 -0.88 1.62
CA LEU A 114 -1.75 -1.53 1.35
C LEU A 114 -2.24 -1.07 -0.03
N ASP A 115 -1.73 -1.72 -1.08
CA ASP A 115 -1.95 -1.33 -2.47
C ASP A 115 -3.32 -1.79 -2.97
N GLU A 116 -4.12 -0.83 -3.44
CA GLU A 116 -5.50 -1.01 -3.92
C GLU A 116 -6.50 -1.43 -2.82
N LEU A 117 -6.22 -1.13 -1.55
CA LEU A 117 -7.08 -1.44 -0.40
C LEU A 117 -8.47 -0.81 -0.50
N THR A 118 -8.56 0.42 -1.04
CA THR A 118 -9.83 1.18 -1.03
C THR A 118 -10.96 0.47 -1.77
N TYR A 119 -10.63 -0.40 -2.72
CA TYR A 119 -11.60 -1.20 -3.45
C TYR A 119 -12.28 -2.27 -2.60
N LEU A 120 -11.60 -2.80 -1.57
CA LEU A 120 -12.19 -3.79 -0.65
C LEU A 120 -13.36 -3.18 0.11
N SER A 121 -13.20 -1.96 0.62
CA SER A 121 -14.31 -1.20 1.25
C SER A 121 -15.35 -0.78 0.22
N HIS A 122 -14.93 -0.19 -0.90
CA HIS A 122 -15.84 0.33 -1.91
C HIS A 122 -16.80 -0.74 -2.47
N TYR A 123 -16.31 -1.96 -2.67
CA TYR A 123 -17.11 -3.10 -3.13
C TYR A 123 -17.72 -3.93 -1.99
N LYS A 124 -17.65 -3.45 -0.75
CA LYS A 124 -18.21 -4.12 0.44
C LYS A 124 -17.70 -5.56 0.62
N ILE A 125 -16.45 -5.79 0.27
CA ILE A 125 -15.75 -7.05 0.53
C ILE A 125 -15.34 -7.09 2.01
N ILE A 126 -14.85 -5.95 2.51
CA ILE A 126 -14.53 -5.73 3.92
C ILE A 126 -15.33 -4.54 4.39
N GLU A 127 -15.91 -4.63 5.59
CA GLU A 127 -16.61 -3.51 6.22
C GLU A 127 -15.63 -2.37 6.48
N GLU A 128 -16.05 -1.14 6.15
CA GLU A 128 -15.17 0.04 6.26
C GLU A 128 -14.62 0.23 7.68
N GLU A 129 -15.48 0.07 8.68
CA GLU A 129 -15.08 0.24 10.08
C GLU A 129 -14.07 -0.82 10.52
N GLU A 130 -14.07 -2.02 9.93
CA GLU A 130 -13.04 -3.03 10.18
C GLU A 130 -11.65 -2.53 9.75
N ILE A 131 -11.58 -1.87 8.59
CA ILE A 131 -10.34 -1.25 8.10
C ILE A 131 -9.93 -0.08 9.00
N LEU A 132 -10.86 0.83 9.31
CA LEU A 132 -10.58 2.01 10.13
C LEU A 132 -10.11 1.63 11.53
N ALA A 133 -10.70 0.60 12.15
CA ALA A 133 -10.29 0.11 13.46
C ALA A 133 -8.83 -0.37 13.46
N VAL A 134 -8.43 -1.17 12.45
CA VAL A 134 -7.04 -1.65 12.31
C VAL A 134 -6.07 -0.48 12.10
N LEU A 135 -6.46 0.52 11.31
CA LEU A 135 -5.62 1.69 11.05
C LEU A 135 -5.45 2.58 12.30
N ARG A 136 -6.49 2.71 13.13
CA ARG A 136 -6.40 3.43 14.42
C ARG A 136 -5.49 2.71 15.43
N ASP A 137 -5.56 1.38 15.44
CA ASP A 137 -4.81 0.52 16.37
C ASP A 137 -3.42 0.11 15.84
N LYS A 138 -2.97 0.66 14.71
CA LYS A 138 -1.65 0.34 14.16
C LYS A 138 -0.53 0.63 15.18
N PRO A 139 0.62 -0.06 15.10
CA PRO A 139 1.77 0.28 15.93
C PRO A 139 2.15 1.77 15.84
N PRO A 140 2.46 2.45 16.97
CA PRO A 140 2.59 3.90 16.99
C PRO A 140 3.62 4.48 16.02
N ALA A 141 4.74 3.79 15.81
CA ALA A 141 5.84 4.23 14.95
C ALA A 141 5.72 3.75 13.48
N MET A 142 4.79 2.83 13.17
CA MET A 142 4.64 2.26 11.84
C MET A 142 3.99 3.26 10.88
N HIS A 143 4.61 3.47 9.72
CA HIS A 143 3.98 4.15 8.60
C HIS A 143 3.09 3.19 7.82
N ILE A 144 1.93 3.69 7.35
CA ILE A 144 1.06 2.95 6.44
C ILE A 144 0.80 3.82 5.21
N ALA A 145 1.05 3.27 4.03
CA ALA A 145 0.66 3.90 2.76
C ALA A 145 -0.48 3.09 2.12
N ILE A 146 -1.59 3.76 1.83
CA ILE A 146 -2.78 3.18 1.23
C ILE A 146 -2.92 3.74 -0.18
N THR A 147 -3.26 2.88 -1.13
CA THR A 147 -3.54 3.31 -2.50
C THR A 147 -4.90 2.82 -2.96
N GLY A 148 -5.41 3.49 -3.97
CA GLY A 148 -6.53 3.03 -4.78
C GLY A 148 -7.50 4.16 -5.10
N ARG A 149 -8.53 3.87 -5.88
CA ARG A 149 -9.59 4.85 -6.18
C ARG A 149 -10.64 4.83 -5.08
N TYR A 150 -11.51 5.83 -5.03
CA TYR A 150 -12.68 5.82 -4.15
C TYR A 150 -12.35 5.77 -2.64
N ALA A 151 -11.24 6.40 -2.22
CA ALA A 151 -11.00 6.62 -0.79
C ALA A 151 -12.21 7.36 -0.18
N SER A 152 -12.78 6.79 0.88
CA SER A 152 -13.93 7.36 1.57
C SER A 152 -13.57 8.59 2.38
N GLU A 153 -14.58 9.39 2.73
CA GLU A 153 -14.40 10.55 3.61
C GLU A 153 -13.86 10.13 4.98
N ALA A 154 -14.33 9.02 5.53
CA ALA A 154 -13.86 8.50 6.81
C ALA A 154 -12.36 8.13 6.77
N LEU A 155 -11.91 7.47 5.69
CA LEU A 155 -10.49 7.15 5.50
C LEU A 155 -9.65 8.41 5.29
N ILE A 156 -10.15 9.38 4.52
CA ILE A 156 -9.49 10.68 4.29
C ILE A 156 -9.31 11.42 5.62
N ASN A 157 -10.34 11.47 6.45
CA ASN A 157 -10.31 12.15 7.75
C ASN A 157 -9.39 11.45 8.76
N LEU A 158 -9.21 10.13 8.65
CA LEU A 158 -8.30 9.36 9.50
C LEU A 158 -6.82 9.56 9.11
N ALA A 159 -6.54 9.78 7.83
CA ALA A 159 -5.18 9.84 7.30
C ALA A 159 -4.44 11.13 7.69
N ASP A 160 -3.13 11.02 7.92
CA ASP A 160 -2.26 12.17 8.18
C ASP A 160 -1.87 12.91 6.90
N LEU A 161 -1.82 12.19 5.77
CA LEU A 161 -1.53 12.74 4.44
C LEU A 161 -2.48 12.14 3.42
N VAL A 162 -3.11 13.00 2.61
CA VAL A 162 -3.93 12.57 1.47
C VAL A 162 -3.46 13.30 0.23
N THR A 163 -3.19 12.54 -0.84
CA THR A 163 -2.88 13.09 -2.16
C THR A 163 -3.87 12.53 -3.17
N GLU A 164 -4.61 13.43 -3.82
CA GLU A 164 -5.50 13.09 -4.92
C GLU A 164 -4.75 13.23 -6.26
N MET A 165 -4.49 12.10 -6.91
CA MET A 165 -3.95 12.08 -8.26
C MET A 165 -5.07 12.35 -9.26
N ARG A 166 -5.11 13.58 -9.79
CA ARG A 166 -6.05 13.98 -10.83
C ARG A 166 -5.48 13.67 -12.21
N GLU A 167 -6.30 13.04 -13.07
CA GLU A 167 -5.93 12.80 -14.45
C GLU A 167 -6.06 14.09 -15.26
N ILE A 168 -4.97 14.81 -15.45
CA ILE A 168 -4.93 15.97 -16.35
C ILE A 168 -4.84 15.51 -17.81
N LYS A 169 -4.09 14.43 -18.06
CA LYS A 169 -3.93 13.79 -19.37
C LYS A 169 -3.39 12.38 -19.19
N HIS A 170 -3.80 11.45 -20.05
CA HIS A 170 -3.26 10.09 -20.04
C HIS A 170 -2.99 9.57 -21.47
N PRO A 171 -1.85 8.92 -21.76
CA PRO A 171 -1.53 8.40 -23.10
C PRO A 171 -2.58 7.44 -23.66
N TYR A 172 -3.24 6.68 -22.77
CA TYR A 172 -4.37 5.81 -23.12
C TYR A 172 -5.49 6.53 -23.86
N GLN A 173 -5.76 7.81 -23.55
CA GLN A 173 -6.77 8.63 -24.25
C GLN A 173 -6.43 8.81 -25.75
N LYS A 174 -5.17 8.58 -26.13
CA LYS A 174 -4.68 8.60 -27.52
C LYS A 174 -4.47 7.19 -28.09
N GLY A 175 -4.98 6.15 -27.44
CA GLY A 175 -4.83 4.76 -27.86
C GLY A 175 -3.45 4.14 -27.60
N VAL A 176 -2.58 4.81 -26.85
CA VAL A 176 -1.29 4.23 -26.46
C VAL A 176 -1.51 3.11 -25.45
N LYS A 177 -1.04 1.90 -25.79
CA LYS A 177 -1.10 0.72 -24.92
C LYS A 177 -0.06 0.79 -23.79
N ALA A 178 -0.29 0.03 -22.72
CA ALA A 178 0.64 -0.09 -21.60
C ALA A 178 2.04 -0.57 -22.06
N GLN A 179 3.09 0.03 -21.49
CA GLN A 179 4.48 -0.21 -21.82
C GLN A 179 5.26 -0.67 -20.59
N ARG A 180 6.18 -1.63 -20.81
CA ARG A 180 7.09 -2.12 -19.78
C ARG A 180 7.99 -1.00 -19.28
N GLY A 181 8.13 -0.86 -17.96
CA GLY A 181 8.89 0.19 -17.29
C GLY A 181 8.13 1.50 -17.09
N MET A 182 6.91 1.62 -17.62
CA MET A 182 6.05 2.81 -17.48
C MET A 182 4.73 2.49 -16.80
N GLU A 183 4.05 1.43 -17.24
CA GLU A 183 2.77 0.96 -16.67
C GLU A 183 2.90 -0.33 -15.86
N PHE A 184 3.90 -1.17 -16.15
CA PHE A 184 4.20 -2.43 -15.46
C PHE A 184 5.68 -2.86 -15.62
#